data_AF-A0A378JQU4-F1
#
_entry.id   AF-A0A378JQU4-F1
#
_cell.length_a   1.000
_cell.length_b   1.000
_cell.length_c   1.000
_cell.angle_alpha   90.00
_cell.angle_beta   90.00
_cell.angle_gamma   90.00
#
_symmetry.space_group_name_H-M   'P 1'
#
loop_
_entity.id
_entity.type
_entity.pdbx_description
1 polymer ?
#
loop_
_entity_poly.entity_id
_entity_poly.type
_entity_poly.pdbx_seq_one_letter_code
_entity_poly.pdbx_strand_id
1 'polypeptide(L)'
;MTALSIDYVDQKTKHKFHLPLAVFKKPVTDKEYAHLEKVLDKLIDEVRDDENHPLALAMQIIGDNLEQYDNEHFPLIGENITNVAMVNYLMTIYQLQQKDLAPIFGGQANVSKFLKGERNLGKNHIVGLKKKFKISADFFLK
;
A
#
# COMPACT_ATOMS: atom_id res chain seq x y z
N MET A 1 17.76 -33.74 6.77
CA MET A 1 18.70 -32.64 7.08
C MET A 1 17.91 -31.58 7.82
N THR A 2 18.33 -31.18 9.01
CA THR A 2 17.68 -30.09 9.74
C THR A 2 17.89 -28.81 8.94
N ALA A 3 16.81 -28.11 8.57
CA ALA A 3 16.94 -26.84 7.86
C ALA A 3 17.70 -25.84 8.74
N LEU A 4 18.69 -25.15 8.16
CA LEU A 4 19.40 -24.09 8.87
C LEU A 4 18.39 -23.02 9.29
N SER A 5 18.45 -22.57 10.54
CA SER A 5 17.44 -21.71 11.16
C SER A 5 18.07 -20.79 12.21
N ILE A 6 17.37 -19.69 12.50
CA ILE A 6 17.63 -18.79 13.62
C ILE A 6 16.54 -19.02 14.65
N ASP A 7 16.93 -19.37 15.87
CA ASP A 7 16.02 -19.49 17.00
C ASP A 7 16.15 -18.26 17.91
N TYR A 8 15.02 -17.74 18.36
CA TYR A 8 14.95 -16.66 19.34
C TYR A 8 13.93 -17.02 20.42
N VAL A 9 14.26 -16.66 21.65
CA VAL A 9 13.34 -16.77 22.79
C VAL A 9 13.28 -15.41 23.46
N ASP A 10 12.10 -14.82 23.46
CA ASP A 10 11.89 -13.57 24.17
C ASP A 10 12.04 -13.80 25.68
N GLN A 11 12.87 -12.99 26.32
CA GLN A 11 13.19 -13.20 27.73
C GLN A 11 12.03 -12.84 28.67
N LYS A 12 11.13 -11.94 28.24
CA LYS A 12 9.99 -11.43 29.01
C LYS A 12 8.74 -12.29 28.76
N THR A 13 8.35 -12.49 27.51
CA THR A 13 7.13 -13.22 27.12
C THR A 13 7.34 -14.73 27.07
N LYS A 14 8.60 -15.19 27.00
CA LYS A 14 8.99 -16.59 26.76
C LYS A 14 8.49 -17.14 25.43
N HIS A 15 8.01 -16.28 24.53
CA HIS A 15 7.66 -16.67 23.17
C HIS A 15 8.90 -17.17 22.43
N LYS A 16 8.70 -18.21 21.62
CA LYS A 16 9.76 -18.88 20.89
C LYS A 16 9.53 -18.72 19.40
N PHE A 17 10.55 -18.22 18.73
CA PHE A 17 10.60 -18.09 17.28
C PHE A 17 11.60 -19.08 16.74
N HIS A 18 11.15 -19.83 15.74
CA HIS A 18 11.99 -20.69 14.91
C HIS A 18 11.88 -20.17 13.48
N LEU A 19 12.97 -19.61 12.97
CA LEU A 19 13.01 -18.94 11.67
C LEU A 19 13.96 -19.71 10.75
N PRO A 20 13.46 -20.69 9.96
CA PRO A 20 14.25 -21.34 8.92
C PRO A 20 14.84 -20.31 7.98
N LEU A 21 16.07 -20.48 7.50
CA LEU A 21 16.69 -19.48 6.60
C LEU A 21 15.87 -19.21 5.33
N ALA A 22 15.04 -20.17 4.92
CA ALA A 22 14.11 -20.02 3.81
C ALA A 22 13.06 -18.92 4.01
N VAL A 23 12.83 -18.39 5.22
CA VAL A 23 11.94 -17.24 5.43
C VAL A 23 12.58 -15.92 5.02
N PHE A 24 13.93 -15.86 4.89
CA PHE A 24 14.66 -14.64 4.54
C PHE A 24 14.95 -14.50 3.04
N LYS A 25 14.41 -15.39 2.20
CA LYS A 25 14.49 -15.23 0.74
C LYS A 25 13.25 -14.53 0.22
N LYS A 26 13.38 -13.81 -0.89
CA LYS A 26 12.25 -13.38 -1.69
C LYS A 26 11.37 -14.58 -2.08
N PRO A 27 10.05 -14.55 -1.84
CA PRO A 27 9.16 -15.62 -2.29
C PRO A 27 9.18 -15.69 -3.82
N VAL A 28 8.95 -16.89 -4.37
CA VAL A 28 8.83 -17.10 -5.82
C VAL A 28 7.48 -17.67 -6.23
N THR A 29 6.58 -17.86 -5.26
CA THR A 29 5.19 -18.29 -5.49
C THR A 29 4.27 -17.63 -4.47
N ASP A 30 2.98 -17.48 -4.82
CA ASP A 30 1.96 -16.95 -3.91
C ASP A 30 1.84 -17.76 -2.60
N LYS A 31 2.12 -19.07 -2.67
CA LYS A 31 2.12 -19.94 -1.48
C LYS A 31 3.27 -19.60 -0.53
N GLU A 32 4.45 -19.31 -1.07
CA GLU A 32 5.57 -18.85 -0.27
C GLU A 32 5.30 -17.44 0.28
N TYR A 33 4.76 -16.54 -0.54
CA TYR A 33 4.37 -15.20 -0.11
C TYR A 33 3.43 -15.26 1.10
N ALA A 34 2.31 -15.98 0.99
CA ALA A 34 1.33 -16.14 2.06
C ALA A 34 1.89 -16.85 3.31
N HIS A 35 2.97 -17.62 3.17
CA HIS A 35 3.67 -18.18 4.32
C HIS A 35 4.54 -17.13 5.01
N LEU A 36 5.30 -16.35 4.25
CA LEU A 36 6.17 -15.28 4.75
C LEU A 36 5.35 -14.16 5.40
N GLU A 37 4.21 -13.79 4.81
CA GLU A 37 3.25 -12.84 5.38
C GLU A 37 2.82 -13.25 6.81
N LYS A 38 2.42 -14.51 6.99
CA LYS A 38 2.07 -15.05 8.32
C LYS A 38 3.25 -15.09 9.31
N VAL A 39 4.47 -15.17 8.81
CA VAL A 39 5.67 -15.07 9.66
C VAL A 39 5.86 -13.62 10.05
N LEU A 40 5.74 -12.68 9.11
CA LEU A 40 5.84 -11.26 9.34
C LEU A 40 4.81 -10.76 10.35
N ASP A 41 3.54 -11.18 10.25
CA ASP A 41 2.47 -10.84 11.21
C ASP A 41 2.87 -11.19 12.65
N LYS A 42 3.42 -12.39 12.87
CA LYS A 42 3.87 -12.82 14.19
C LYS A 42 5.06 -12.02 14.70
N LEU A 43 5.93 -11.58 13.80
CA LEU A 43 7.06 -10.72 14.16
C LEU A 43 6.58 -9.32 14.53
N ILE A 44 5.61 -8.77 13.81
CA ILE A 44 4.97 -7.48 14.13
C ILE A 44 4.33 -7.53 15.52
N ASP A 45 3.62 -8.62 15.84
CA ASP A 45 2.99 -8.79 17.15
C ASP A 45 3.99 -8.88 18.32
N GLU A 46 5.20 -9.40 18.07
CA GLU A 46 6.28 -9.52 19.05
C GLU A 46 7.11 -8.23 19.17
N VAL A 47 7.55 -7.67 18.04
CA VAL A 47 8.36 -6.45 17.97
C VAL A 47 7.56 -5.24 18.44
N ARG A 48 6.29 -5.13 18.00
CA ARG A 48 5.40 -3.99 18.26
C ARG A 48 6.11 -2.66 17.94
N ASP A 49 6.15 -1.75 18.90
CA ASP A 49 6.77 -0.42 18.76
C ASP A 49 8.25 -0.39 19.22
N ASP A 50 8.88 -1.54 19.51
CA ASP A 50 10.28 -1.60 19.92
C ASP A 50 11.20 -1.72 18.69
N GLU A 51 11.59 -0.58 18.13
CA GLU A 51 12.53 -0.52 17.00
C GLU A 51 13.90 -1.17 17.29
N ASN A 52 14.28 -1.31 18.57
CA ASN A 52 15.54 -1.96 18.96
C ASN A 52 15.37 -3.46 19.24
N HIS A 53 14.19 -4.02 19.00
CA HIS A 53 13.92 -5.43 19.27
C HIS A 53 14.85 -6.33 18.44
N PRO A 54 15.41 -7.42 19.02
CA PRO A 54 16.32 -8.31 18.28
C PRO A 54 15.75 -8.90 16.99
N LEU A 55 14.41 -9.06 16.90
CA LEU A 55 13.72 -9.53 15.70
C LEU A 55 13.35 -8.42 14.70
N ALA A 56 13.60 -7.13 15.01
CA ALA A 56 13.27 -6.04 14.10
C ALA A 56 14.00 -6.17 12.75
N LEU A 57 15.27 -6.61 12.77
CA LEU A 57 16.02 -6.88 11.54
C LEU A 57 15.41 -8.04 10.72
N ALA A 58 14.95 -9.10 11.39
CA ALA A 58 14.28 -10.22 10.73
C ALA A 58 12.97 -9.76 10.08
N MET A 59 12.18 -8.96 10.80
CA MET A 59 10.95 -8.34 10.31
C MET A 59 11.21 -7.47 9.07
N GLN A 60 12.23 -6.61 9.12
CA GLN A 60 12.61 -5.75 8.00
C GLN A 60 12.98 -6.57 6.75
N ILE A 61 13.88 -7.56 6.89
CA ILE A 61 14.33 -8.38 5.74
C ILE A 61 13.14 -9.12 5.11
N ILE A 62 12.22 -9.66 5.91
CA ILE A 62 11.04 -10.36 5.38
C ILE A 62 10.10 -9.36 4.69
N GLY A 63 9.88 -8.19 5.28
CA GLY A 63 9.09 -7.11 4.71
C GLY A 63 9.62 -6.66 3.35
N ASP A 64 10.91 -6.35 3.25
CA ASP A 64 11.57 -5.91 2.00
C ASP A 64 11.44 -6.97 0.89
N ASN A 65 11.53 -8.25 1.26
CA ASN A 65 11.39 -9.37 0.32
C ASN A 65 9.94 -9.53 -0.18
N LEU A 66 8.94 -9.34 0.69
CA LEU A 66 7.53 -9.33 0.29
C LEU A 66 7.24 -8.13 -0.62
N GLU A 67 7.74 -6.94 -0.25
CA GLU A 67 7.60 -5.74 -1.08
C GLU A 67 8.24 -5.92 -2.46
N GLN A 68 9.42 -6.53 -2.55
CA GLN A 68 10.05 -6.82 -3.83
C GLN A 68 9.21 -7.79 -4.67
N TYR A 69 8.61 -8.82 -4.06
CA TYR A 69 7.70 -9.71 -4.78
C TYR A 69 6.49 -8.95 -5.31
N ASP A 70 5.87 -8.10 -4.48
CA ASP A 70 4.70 -7.33 -4.86
C ASP A 70 5.00 -6.39 -6.02
N ASN A 71 6.12 -5.68 -5.98
CA ASN A 71 6.56 -4.77 -7.05
C ASN A 71 6.85 -5.49 -8.39
N GLU A 72 7.17 -6.80 -8.35
CA GLU A 72 7.43 -7.59 -9.56
C GLU A 72 6.16 -8.24 -10.15
N HIS A 73 5.14 -8.49 -9.31
CA HIS A 73 3.94 -9.26 -9.70
C HIS A 73 2.67 -8.42 -9.80
N PHE A 74 2.62 -7.30 -9.09
CA PHE A 74 1.47 -6.41 -9.08
C PHE A 74 1.86 -5.03 -9.64
N PRO A 75 0.92 -4.36 -10.32
CA PRO A 75 1.12 -2.96 -10.66
C PRO A 75 1.30 -2.15 -9.37
N LEU A 76 2.11 -1.10 -9.43
CA LEU A 76 2.30 -0.18 -8.32
C LEU A 76 0.95 0.31 -7.81
N ILE A 77 0.83 0.60 -6.50
CA ILE A 77 -0.41 1.11 -5.94
C ILE A 77 -0.84 2.37 -6.71
N GLY A 78 -2.03 2.33 -7.31
CA GLY A 78 -2.57 3.42 -8.14
C GLY A 78 -2.22 3.33 -9.63
N GLU A 79 -1.30 2.46 -10.02
CA GLU A 79 -1.08 2.08 -11.41
C GLU A 79 -2.36 1.40 -11.95
N ASN A 80 -2.68 1.67 -13.22
CA ASN A 80 -3.96 1.31 -13.85
C ASN A 80 -5.25 1.97 -13.30
N ILE A 81 -5.21 2.80 -12.26
CA ILE A 81 -6.41 3.56 -11.82
C ILE A 81 -6.57 4.83 -12.65
N THR A 82 -7.64 4.98 -13.44
CA THR A 82 -7.84 6.22 -14.21
C THR A 82 -8.14 7.40 -13.29
N ASN A 83 -7.78 8.62 -13.72
CA ASN A 83 -8.13 9.84 -12.98
C ASN A 83 -9.65 9.93 -12.71
N VAL A 84 -10.48 9.46 -13.64
CA VAL A 84 -11.94 9.38 -13.48
C VAL A 84 -12.34 8.40 -12.38
N ALA A 85 -11.77 7.20 -12.38
CA ALA A 85 -12.03 6.21 -11.33
C ALA A 85 -11.62 6.72 -9.95
N MET A 86 -10.45 7.36 -9.85
CA MET A 86 -9.97 7.95 -8.60
C MET A 86 -10.92 9.04 -8.09
N VAL A 87 -11.35 9.96 -8.96
CA VAL A 87 -12.28 11.03 -8.56
C VAL A 87 -13.66 10.47 -8.19
N ASN A 88 -14.18 9.47 -8.90
CA ASN A 88 -15.44 8.81 -8.53
C ASN A 88 -15.35 8.12 -7.16
N TYR A 89 -14.23 7.46 -6.89
CA TYR A 89 -13.97 6.84 -5.58
C TYR A 89 -13.94 7.89 -4.47
N LEU A 90 -13.22 9.00 -4.67
CA LEU A 90 -13.18 10.12 -3.73
C LEU A 90 -14.57 10.74 -3.53
N MET A 91 -15.35 10.93 -4.59
CA MET A 91 -16.74 11.40 -4.45
C MET A 91 -17.57 10.45 -3.60
N THR A 92 -17.38 9.14 -3.74
CA THR A 92 -18.13 8.12 -2.99
C THR A 92 -17.80 8.17 -1.50
N ILE A 93 -16.51 8.12 -1.14
CA ILE A 93 -16.10 8.09 0.28
C ILE A 93 -16.40 9.42 1.00
N TYR A 94 -16.39 10.54 0.27
CA TYR A 94 -16.75 11.86 0.81
C TYR A 94 -18.24 12.22 0.63
N GLN A 95 -19.06 11.30 0.09
CA GLN A 95 -20.49 11.50 -0.18
C GLN A 95 -20.81 12.76 -0.99
N LEU A 96 -19.97 13.08 -1.99
CA LEU A 96 -20.10 14.24 -2.84
C LEU A 96 -20.87 13.92 -4.13
N GLN A 97 -21.67 14.87 -4.58
CA GLN A 97 -22.29 14.86 -5.90
C GLN A 97 -21.44 15.63 -6.90
N GLN A 98 -21.69 15.45 -8.20
CA GLN A 98 -20.92 16.13 -9.27
C GLN A 98 -20.90 17.66 -9.12
N LYS A 99 -22.01 18.25 -8.67
CA LYS A 99 -22.12 19.70 -8.44
C LYS A 99 -21.10 20.20 -7.41
N ASP A 100 -20.69 19.36 -6.46
CA ASP A 100 -19.78 19.75 -5.38
C ASP A 100 -18.32 19.86 -5.86
N LEU A 101 -18.02 19.31 -7.05
CA LEU A 101 -16.73 19.50 -7.73
C LEU A 101 -16.73 20.68 -8.69
N ALA A 102 -17.88 21.30 -8.98
CA ALA A 102 -17.95 22.42 -9.92
C ALA A 102 -16.97 23.57 -9.62
N PRO A 103 -16.69 23.96 -8.36
CA PRO A 103 -15.69 24.99 -8.05
C PRO A 103 -14.26 24.64 -8.47
N ILE A 104 -13.93 23.35 -8.59
CA ILE A 104 -12.60 22.87 -9.00
C ILE A 104 -12.50 22.83 -10.53
N PHE A 105 -13.58 22.46 -11.21
CA PHE A 105 -13.62 22.26 -12.66
C PHE A 105 -14.11 23.48 -13.45
N GLY A 106 -14.45 24.59 -12.76
CA GLY A 106 -14.99 25.79 -13.39
C GLY A 106 -16.42 25.64 -13.90
N GLY A 107 -17.21 24.75 -13.29
CA GLY A 107 -18.62 24.53 -13.61
C GLY A 107 -19.02 23.06 -13.73
N GLN A 108 -20.32 22.78 -13.53
CA GLN A 108 -20.85 21.41 -13.55
C GLN A 108 -20.66 20.72 -14.91
N ALA A 109 -20.80 21.46 -16.02
CA ALA A 109 -20.62 20.90 -17.36
C ALA A 109 -19.20 20.31 -17.56
N ASN A 110 -18.18 20.94 -16.99
CA ASN A 110 -16.80 20.45 -17.06
C ASN A 110 -16.58 19.21 -16.18
N VAL A 111 -17.23 19.16 -15.00
CA VAL A 111 -17.22 17.94 -14.16
C VAL A 111 -17.82 16.77 -14.92
N SER A 112 -18.99 16.97 -15.56
CA SER A 112 -19.66 15.92 -16.32
C SER A 112 -18.81 15.41 -17.49
N LYS A 113 -18.22 16.31 -18.28
CA LYS A 113 -17.31 15.94 -19.38
C LYS A 113 -16.11 15.13 -18.88
N PHE A 114 -15.51 15.55 -17.76
CA PHE A 114 -14.41 14.81 -17.14
C PHE A 114 -14.85 13.41 -16.69
N LEU A 115 -15.97 13.30 -15.96
CA LEU A 115 -16.45 12.00 -15.44
C LEU A 115 -16.90 11.03 -16.54
N LYS A 116 -17.25 11.54 -17.73
CA LYS A 116 -17.50 10.74 -18.94
C LYS A 116 -16.22 10.36 -19.71
N GLY A 117 -15.06 10.87 -19.30
CA GLY A 117 -13.79 10.66 -20.01
C GLY A 117 -13.60 11.55 -21.25
N GLU A 118 -14.50 12.50 -21.50
CA GLU A 118 -14.43 13.41 -22.65
C GLU A 118 -13.39 14.53 -22.45
N ARG A 119 -12.89 14.72 -21.23
CA ARG A 119 -11.89 15.72 -20.90
C ARG A 119 -10.94 15.22 -19.81
N ASN A 120 -9.63 15.45 -19.99
CA ASN A 120 -8.61 15.13 -19.00
C ASN A 120 -8.51 16.21 -17.89
N LEU A 121 -7.86 15.84 -16.78
CA LEU A 121 -7.52 16.80 -15.73
C LEU A 121 -6.48 17.81 -16.24
N GLY A 122 -6.72 19.10 -15.95
CA GLY A 122 -5.70 20.14 -16.09
C GLY A 122 -4.99 20.40 -14.76
N LYS A 123 -3.86 21.11 -14.81
CA LYS A 123 -3.07 21.45 -13.62
C LYS A 123 -3.90 22.08 -12.49
N ASN A 124 -4.77 23.04 -12.83
CA ASN A 124 -5.63 23.71 -11.84
C ASN A 124 -6.65 22.75 -11.20
N HIS A 125 -7.14 21.75 -11.96
CA HIS A 125 -8.02 20.72 -11.41
C HIS A 125 -7.27 19.86 -10.39
N ILE A 126 -6.05 19.42 -10.74
CA ILE A 126 -5.20 18.61 -9.85
C ILE A 126 -4.90 19.37 -8.54
N VAL A 127 -4.54 20.65 -8.64
CA VAL A 127 -4.32 21.50 -7.45
C VAL A 127 -5.59 21.60 -6.59
N GLY A 128 -6.75 21.78 -7.21
CA GLY A 128 -8.03 21.84 -6.50
C GLY A 128 -8.42 20.51 -5.84
N LEU A 129 -8.22 19.38 -6.54
CA LEU A 129 -8.48 18.03 -6.02
C LEU A 129 -7.56 17.70 -4.85
N LYS A 130 -6.25 17.94 -4.97
CA LYS A 130 -5.28 17.83 -3.88
C LYS A 130 -5.73 18.61 -2.65
N LYS A 131 -6.13 19.87 -2.83
CA LYS A 131 -6.59 20.73 -1.72
C LYS A 131 -7.89 20.23 -1.09
N LYS A 132 -8.86 19.78 -1.90
CA LYS A 132 -10.17 19.30 -1.45
C LYS A 132 -10.07 17.99 -0.65
N PHE A 133 -9.25 17.05 -1.13
CA PHE A 133 -9.18 15.70 -0.58
C PHE A 133 -7.95 15.44 0.31
N LYS A 134 -7.03 16.41 0.41
CA LYS A 134 -5.80 16.33 1.21
C LYS A 134 -4.92 15.12 0.86
N ILE A 135 -4.81 14.81 -0.44
CA ILE A 135 -3.97 13.73 -0.97
C ILE A 135 -2.83 14.27 -1.84
N SER A 136 -1.80 13.46 -2.10
CA SER A 136 -0.72 13.84 -3.01
C SER A 136 -1.25 14.08 -4.44
N ALA A 137 -0.53 14.91 -5.20
CA ALA A 137 -0.82 15.08 -6.62
C ALA A 137 -0.48 13.81 -7.43
N ASP A 138 0.40 12.95 -6.89
CA ASP A 138 0.89 11.74 -7.56
C ASP A 138 -0.24 10.77 -7.93
N PHE A 139 -1.37 10.79 -7.21
CA PHE A 139 -2.57 10.03 -7.56
C PHE A 139 -3.22 10.45 -8.88
N PHE A 140 -2.88 11.61 -9.43
CA PHE A 140 -3.43 12.16 -10.67
C PHE A 140 -2.39 12.39 -11.76
N LEU A 141 -1.11 12.28 -11.41
CA LEU A 141 0.02 12.48 -12.30
C LEU A 141 0.48 11.10 -12.78
N LYS A 142 0.12 10.79 -14.02
CA LYS A 142 0.64 9.64 -14.76
C LYS A 142 1.51 10.15 -15.90
#